data_AF-A0A4Q4S9N1-F1
#
_entry.id   AF-A0A4Q4S9N1-F1
#
_cell.length_a   1.000
_cell.length_b   1.000
_cell.length_c   1.000
_cell.angle_alpha   90.00
_cell.angle_beta   90.00
_cell.angle_gamma   90.00
#
_symmetry.space_group_name_H-M   'P 1'
#
loop_
_entity.id
_entity.type
_entity.pdbx_description
1 polymer ?
#
loop_
_entity_poly.entity_id
_entity_poly.type
_entity_poly.pdbx_seq_one_letter_code
_entity_poly.pdbx_strand_id
1 'polypeptide(L)'
;MKLSSVLLAALVTTVSAKHKPQEVDSLAAQGLHKLEAYYSKNALPNPKTCTLDNVAVRREWSTLSKSERHNYIDAVKCLAKLPAKTPAAIAAGAKSRYDDLVVTHIQQAFTIHGTANFLTWHRYYTWAFEQMLRKECGYRGYQPYYNWGYWADNPKASPFFDGSSTSMSGDGAYVANRSSVCFPSIEMCYIQLQPGSGGGCVTSGPFKDWKINMGPLAAVSQPPPKPNPQPDGLGYNPRCLSRDISLQSANETRDDVVAALIRDHKDIESFQTVFGGEFAKGKMGAHVGGHNTIGGDAGSDFINSPADPAFFPHHAMVDRVYWTWQNLDLAKRKDAIAGGVSGVGDGGARGTLDDVLTLGEYVGVGNITIRDAMSTIGGPFCYVYA
;
A
#
# COMPACT_ATOMS: atom_id res chain seq x y z
N MET A 1 16.75 26.61 -3.53
CA MET A 1 15.53 27.42 -3.80
C MET A 1 14.72 27.56 -2.52
N LYS A 2 13.91 28.62 -2.34
CA LYS A 2 13.12 28.81 -1.10
C LYS A 2 11.96 27.81 -1.07
N LEU A 3 11.61 27.30 0.12
CA LEU A 3 10.52 26.34 0.39
C LEU A 3 9.22 26.64 -0.39
N SER A 4 8.94 27.91 -0.65
CA SER A 4 7.80 28.38 -1.44
C SER A 4 7.66 27.76 -2.83
N SER A 5 8.74 27.35 -3.51
CA SER A 5 8.67 26.81 -4.88
C SER A 5 8.22 25.34 -4.93
N VAL A 6 8.72 24.52 -4.01
CA VAL A 6 8.34 23.10 -3.87
C VAL A 6 6.97 22.98 -3.22
N LEU A 7 6.67 23.85 -2.26
CA LEU A 7 5.33 23.98 -1.67
C LEU A 7 4.29 24.47 -2.66
N LEU A 8 4.58 25.45 -3.53
CA LEU A 8 3.64 25.82 -4.58
C LEU A 8 3.37 24.64 -5.50
N ALA A 9 4.39 23.87 -5.90
CA ALA A 9 4.18 22.69 -6.74
C ALA A 9 3.33 21.62 -6.04
N ALA A 10 3.60 21.33 -4.76
CA ALA A 10 2.84 20.35 -3.97
C ALA A 10 1.40 20.81 -3.66
N LEU A 11 1.21 22.07 -3.22
CA LEU A 11 -0.10 22.68 -2.94
C LEU A 11 -0.93 22.96 -4.20
N VAL A 12 -0.30 23.15 -5.36
CA VAL A 12 -1.03 23.25 -6.65
C VAL A 12 -1.44 21.86 -7.14
N THR A 13 -0.75 20.79 -6.74
CA THR A 13 -1.14 19.41 -7.07
C THR A 13 -2.15 18.77 -6.11
N THR A 14 -2.33 19.29 -4.88
CA THR A 14 -3.36 18.80 -3.95
C THR A 14 -4.78 19.08 -4.47
N VAL A 15 -4.96 20.14 -5.27
CA VAL A 15 -6.26 20.50 -5.86
C VAL A 15 -6.30 20.02 -7.30
N SER A 16 -6.56 18.72 -7.49
CA SER A 16 -7.03 18.24 -8.79
C SER A 16 -8.39 18.88 -9.06
N ALA A 17 -8.45 19.87 -9.97
CA ALA A 17 -9.69 20.57 -10.37
C ALA A 17 -10.83 19.66 -10.86
N LYS A 18 -10.57 18.34 -10.98
CA LYS A 18 -11.52 17.31 -11.39
C LYS A 18 -12.30 16.66 -10.23
N HIS A 19 -11.86 16.82 -8.98
CA HIS A 19 -12.47 16.14 -7.83
C HIS A 19 -13.04 17.13 -6.82
N LYS A 20 -14.07 16.72 -6.08
CA LYS A 20 -14.57 17.49 -4.94
C LYS A 20 -13.42 17.68 -3.94
N PRO A 21 -13.22 18.89 -3.39
CA PRO A 21 -12.23 19.11 -2.33
C PRO A 21 -12.41 18.06 -1.22
N GLN A 22 -11.32 17.40 -0.85
CA GLN A 22 -11.30 16.35 0.18
C GLN A 22 -10.72 16.91 1.48
N GLU A 23 -11.28 16.53 2.62
CA GLU A 23 -10.74 16.86 3.94
C GLU A 23 -9.36 16.21 4.13
N VAL A 24 -9.16 14.97 3.66
CA VAL A 24 -7.86 14.28 3.76
C VAL A 24 -6.74 15.05 3.06
N ASP A 25 -7.02 15.66 1.90
CA ASP A 25 -6.02 16.48 1.18
C ASP A 25 -5.74 17.79 1.92
N SER A 26 -6.77 18.37 2.55
CA SER A 26 -6.61 19.56 3.40
C SER A 26 -5.75 19.26 4.63
N LEU A 27 -5.95 18.10 5.27
CA LEU A 27 -5.14 17.63 6.39
C LEU A 27 -3.70 17.33 5.95
N ALA A 28 -3.50 16.73 4.79
CA ALA A 28 -2.17 16.48 4.21
C ALA A 28 -1.41 17.78 3.97
N ALA A 29 -2.06 18.79 3.36
CA ALA A 29 -1.49 20.11 3.17
C ALA A 29 -1.11 20.79 4.51
N GLN A 30 -1.99 20.71 5.51
CA GLN A 30 -1.69 21.20 6.87
C GLN A 30 -0.49 20.46 7.49
N GLY A 31 -0.40 19.14 7.31
CA GLY A 31 0.74 18.33 7.72
C GLY A 31 2.03 18.81 7.05
N LEU A 32 2.02 19.05 5.75
CA LEU A 32 3.20 19.56 5.02
C LEU A 32 3.68 20.90 5.57
N HIS A 33 2.77 21.84 5.83
CA HIS A 33 3.12 23.14 6.43
C HIS A 33 3.69 22.99 7.84
N LYS A 34 3.16 22.08 8.66
CA LYS A 34 3.69 21.79 9.99
C LYS A 34 5.07 21.13 9.94
N LEU A 35 5.29 20.25 8.97
CA LEU A 35 6.59 19.63 8.71
C LEU A 35 7.65 20.68 8.35
N GLU A 36 7.33 21.57 7.43
CA GLU A 36 8.17 22.72 7.10
C GLU A 36 8.48 23.56 8.36
N ALA A 37 7.44 23.97 9.08
CA ALA A 37 7.62 24.81 10.26
C ALA A 37 8.47 24.14 11.34
N TYR A 38 8.32 22.82 11.52
CA TYR A 38 9.13 22.05 12.46
C TYR A 38 10.61 22.05 12.07
N TYR A 39 10.94 21.71 10.82
CA TYR A 39 12.34 21.64 10.37
C TYR A 39 12.95 22.99 9.98
N SER A 40 12.15 24.08 9.95
CA SER A 40 12.69 25.44 9.96
C SER A 40 13.37 25.80 11.29
N LYS A 41 13.01 25.09 12.36
CA LYS A 41 13.49 25.32 13.74
C LYS A 41 14.35 24.19 14.29
N ASN A 42 14.41 23.05 13.61
CA ASN A 42 15.10 21.84 14.03
C ASN A 42 16.01 21.34 12.90
N ALA A 43 17.08 20.62 13.24
CA ALA A 43 17.91 19.99 12.24
C ALA A 43 17.10 18.95 11.44
N LEU A 44 17.30 18.91 10.11
CA LEU A 44 16.76 17.84 9.28
C LEU A 44 17.28 16.49 9.78
N PRO A 45 16.50 15.39 9.69
CA PRO A 45 16.95 14.09 10.17
C PRO A 45 18.17 13.56 9.40
N ASN A 46 18.25 13.85 8.10
CA ASN A 46 19.37 13.47 7.27
C ASN A 46 19.73 14.56 6.23
N PRO A 47 20.37 15.67 6.66
CA PRO A 47 20.62 16.83 5.80
C PRO A 47 21.64 16.56 4.68
N LYS A 48 22.37 15.45 4.76
CA LYS A 48 23.36 15.07 3.74
C LYS A 48 22.71 14.43 2.52
N THR A 49 21.62 13.69 2.71
CA THR A 49 20.95 12.95 1.62
C THR A 49 19.56 13.48 1.32
N CYS A 50 18.93 14.22 2.23
CA CYS A 50 17.64 14.83 2.03
C CYS A 50 17.63 16.33 2.32
N THR A 51 17.33 17.11 1.29
CA THR A 51 17.25 18.57 1.31
C THR A 51 16.00 19.04 0.58
N LEU A 52 15.68 20.32 0.73
CA LEU A 52 14.58 20.95 0.00
C LEU A 52 14.76 20.94 -1.52
N ASP A 53 16.01 20.85 -1.99
CA ASP A 53 16.30 20.87 -3.43
C ASP A 53 16.18 19.47 -4.07
N ASN A 54 16.17 18.39 -3.27
CA ASN A 54 16.10 17.01 -3.80
C ASN A 54 14.94 16.16 -3.24
N VAL A 55 14.14 16.69 -2.32
CA VAL A 55 12.97 15.99 -1.78
C VAL A 55 11.98 15.66 -2.89
N ALA A 56 11.64 14.38 -2.99
CA ALA A 56 10.68 13.90 -3.97
C ALA A 56 9.24 14.18 -3.54
N VAL A 57 8.34 14.31 -4.51
CA VAL A 57 6.90 14.44 -4.25
C VAL A 57 6.19 13.23 -4.83
N ARG A 58 5.61 12.39 -3.96
CA ARG A 58 4.71 11.30 -4.35
C ARG A 58 3.34 11.89 -4.67
N ARG A 59 2.77 11.50 -5.81
CA ARG A 59 1.59 12.14 -6.41
C ARG A 59 0.47 11.13 -6.65
N GLU A 60 -0.76 11.61 -6.61
CA GLU A 60 -1.95 10.81 -6.87
C GLU A 60 -1.97 10.37 -8.36
N TRP A 61 -2.35 9.12 -8.60
CA TRP A 61 -2.35 8.48 -9.93
C TRP A 61 -3.08 9.29 -11.02
N SER A 62 -4.30 9.77 -10.73
CA SER A 62 -5.10 10.57 -11.65
C SER A 62 -4.46 11.92 -12.03
N THR A 63 -3.57 12.47 -11.19
CA THR A 63 -2.79 13.68 -11.49
C THR A 63 -1.59 13.43 -12.39
N LEU A 64 -1.13 12.18 -12.52
CA LEU A 64 -0.08 11.83 -13.47
C LEU A 64 -0.60 11.93 -14.91
N SER A 65 0.27 12.43 -15.80
CA SER A 65 0.06 12.37 -17.24
C SER A 65 0.06 10.92 -17.74
N LYS A 66 -0.49 10.71 -18.95
CA LYS A 66 -0.51 9.38 -19.57
C LYS A 66 0.90 8.78 -19.74
N SER A 67 1.89 9.60 -20.09
CA SER A 67 3.29 9.16 -20.24
C SER A 67 3.92 8.78 -18.91
N GLU A 68 3.65 9.53 -17.83
CA GLU A 68 4.11 9.18 -16.48
C GLU A 68 3.50 7.85 -16.01
N ARG A 69 2.20 7.62 -16.24
CA ARG A 69 1.55 6.34 -15.92
C ARG A 69 2.13 5.18 -16.71
N HIS A 70 2.30 5.34 -18.04
CA HIS A 70 2.97 4.31 -18.85
C HIS A 70 4.39 4.03 -18.35
N ASN A 71 5.18 5.04 -17.98
CA ASN A 71 6.53 4.83 -17.47
C ASN A 71 6.54 4.00 -16.17
N TYR A 72 5.58 4.23 -15.26
CA TYR A 72 5.41 3.38 -14.07
C TYR A 72 5.02 1.95 -14.46
N ILE A 73 3.99 1.79 -15.29
CA ILE A 73 3.47 0.48 -15.74
C ILE A 73 4.58 -0.34 -16.41
N ASP A 74 5.35 0.28 -17.31
CA ASP A 74 6.46 -0.37 -18.01
C ASP A 74 7.55 -0.83 -17.05
N ALA A 75 7.85 -0.04 -16.01
CA ALA A 75 8.82 -0.41 -15.00
C ALA A 75 8.34 -1.60 -14.14
N VAL A 76 7.06 -1.63 -13.75
CA VAL A 76 6.49 -2.78 -13.02
C VAL A 76 6.57 -4.06 -13.89
N LYS A 77 6.20 -3.95 -15.17
CA LYS A 77 6.27 -5.08 -16.11
C LYS A 77 7.71 -5.50 -16.40
N CYS A 78 8.67 -4.59 -16.37
CA CYS A 78 10.09 -4.91 -16.44
C CYS A 78 10.51 -5.73 -15.22
N LEU A 79 10.13 -5.32 -14.01
CA LEU A 79 10.51 -6.01 -12.78
C LEU A 79 9.94 -7.45 -12.73
N ALA A 80 8.74 -7.66 -13.29
CA ALA A 80 8.13 -8.98 -13.46
C ALA A 80 8.77 -9.85 -14.56
N LYS A 81 9.71 -9.32 -15.35
CA LYS A 81 10.48 -10.06 -16.37
C LYS A 81 11.92 -10.34 -15.94
N LEU A 82 12.49 -9.51 -15.07
CA LEU A 82 13.83 -9.74 -14.53
C LEU A 82 13.81 -11.01 -13.67
N PRO A 83 14.83 -11.88 -13.72
CA PRO A 83 14.84 -13.15 -12.99
C PRO A 83 14.85 -12.93 -11.47
N ALA A 84 14.11 -13.75 -10.73
CA ALA A 84 14.12 -13.76 -9.26
C ALA A 84 15.54 -13.96 -8.70
N LYS A 85 15.83 -13.30 -7.57
CA LYS A 85 17.05 -13.53 -6.79
C LYS A 85 16.85 -14.58 -5.70
N THR A 86 15.62 -14.77 -5.24
CA THR A 86 15.30 -15.79 -4.24
C THR A 86 15.62 -17.18 -4.80
N PRO A 87 16.44 -17.99 -4.12
CA PRO A 87 16.74 -19.36 -4.53
C PRO A 87 15.47 -20.20 -4.68
N ALA A 88 15.41 -21.01 -5.74
CA ALA A 88 14.28 -21.91 -5.97
C ALA A 88 14.05 -22.94 -4.84
N ALA A 89 15.09 -23.22 -4.04
CA ALA A 89 14.98 -24.06 -2.84
C ALA A 89 14.24 -23.36 -1.68
N ILE A 90 14.21 -22.03 -1.66
CA ILE A 90 13.46 -21.22 -0.68
C ILE A 90 12.05 -20.97 -1.19
N ALA A 91 11.91 -20.57 -2.46
CA ALA A 91 10.62 -20.32 -3.08
C ALA A 91 10.62 -20.79 -4.53
N ALA A 92 10.17 -22.02 -4.77
CA ALA A 92 10.12 -22.60 -6.11
C ALA A 92 9.20 -21.82 -7.06
N GLY A 93 8.22 -21.09 -6.51
CA GLY A 93 7.30 -20.23 -7.23
C GLY A 93 7.86 -18.88 -7.64
N ALA A 94 8.96 -18.40 -7.05
CA ALA A 94 9.56 -17.14 -7.44
C ALA A 94 10.20 -17.25 -8.84
N LYS A 95 9.69 -16.49 -9.81
CA LYS A 95 10.20 -16.48 -11.21
C LYS A 95 10.76 -15.13 -11.61
N SER A 96 10.37 -14.06 -10.93
CA SER A 96 10.77 -12.71 -11.24
C SER A 96 11.30 -11.91 -10.04
N ARG A 97 11.96 -10.78 -10.29
CA ARG A 97 12.32 -9.82 -9.24
C ARG A 97 11.12 -9.24 -8.53
N TYR A 98 9.97 -9.17 -9.22
CA TYR A 98 8.72 -8.83 -8.58
C TYR A 98 8.29 -9.91 -7.57
N ASP A 99 8.47 -11.19 -7.92
CA ASP A 99 8.15 -12.29 -7.01
C ASP A 99 9.03 -12.28 -5.74
N ASP A 100 10.26 -11.76 -5.77
CA ASP A 100 11.10 -11.62 -4.55
C ASP A 100 10.40 -10.76 -3.47
N LEU A 101 9.63 -9.75 -3.89
CA LEU A 101 8.81 -8.93 -2.99
C LEU A 101 7.62 -9.75 -2.46
N VAL A 102 6.97 -10.52 -3.33
CA VAL A 102 5.86 -11.40 -2.90
C VAL A 102 6.35 -12.44 -1.89
N VAL A 103 7.53 -13.05 -2.09
CA VAL A 103 8.13 -13.97 -1.11
C VAL A 103 8.33 -13.29 0.24
N THR A 104 8.92 -12.09 0.26
CA THR A 104 9.22 -11.40 1.54
C THR A 104 7.96 -11.14 2.34
N HIS A 105 6.87 -10.74 1.68
CA HIS A 105 5.61 -10.49 2.34
C HIS A 105 4.95 -11.78 2.82
N ILE A 106 4.96 -12.86 2.01
CA ILE A 106 4.44 -14.17 2.43
C ILE A 106 5.14 -14.64 3.71
N GLN A 107 6.47 -14.55 3.75
CA GLN A 107 7.28 -15.02 4.88
C GLN A 107 7.10 -14.18 6.15
N GLN A 108 6.75 -12.90 6.02
CA GLN A 108 6.70 -11.95 7.13
C GLN A 108 5.28 -11.52 7.53
N ALA A 109 4.23 -11.96 6.83
CA ALA A 109 2.86 -11.44 6.99
C ALA A 109 2.37 -11.39 8.45
N PHE A 110 2.72 -12.38 9.27
CA PHE A 110 2.32 -12.46 10.69
C PHE A 110 3.20 -11.66 11.67
N THR A 111 4.31 -11.09 11.20
CA THR A 111 5.23 -10.24 11.99
C THR A 111 5.23 -8.79 11.51
N ILE A 112 4.38 -8.44 10.54
CA ILE A 112 4.29 -7.09 9.95
C ILE A 112 2.87 -6.53 9.96
N HIS A 113 1.88 -7.28 10.46
CA HIS A 113 0.48 -6.85 10.55
C HIS A 113 -0.05 -7.00 11.97
N GLY A 114 -0.76 -5.98 12.45
CA GLY A 114 -1.20 -5.95 13.85
C GLY A 114 -0.04 -5.79 14.84
N THR A 115 1.11 -5.33 14.35
CA THR A 115 2.38 -5.20 15.06
C THR A 115 2.84 -3.74 15.11
N ALA A 116 3.78 -3.45 15.99
CA ALA A 116 4.36 -2.11 16.15
C ALA A 116 5.09 -1.59 14.90
N ASN A 117 5.61 -2.50 14.07
CA ASN A 117 6.29 -2.16 12.83
C ASN A 117 5.37 -2.07 11.60
N PHE A 118 4.05 -2.29 11.72
CA PHE A 118 3.16 -2.39 10.56
C PHE A 118 3.32 -1.22 9.58
N LEU A 119 3.18 0.02 10.06
CA LEU A 119 3.23 1.20 9.19
C LEU A 119 4.65 1.48 8.66
N THR A 120 5.67 1.29 9.49
CA THR A 120 7.07 1.58 9.12
C THR A 120 7.66 0.52 8.21
N TRP A 121 7.31 -0.75 8.41
CA TRP A 121 7.68 -1.85 7.51
C TRP A 121 7.06 -1.64 6.13
N HIS A 122 5.77 -1.32 6.05
CA HIS A 122 5.10 -1.08 4.76
C HIS A 122 5.59 0.19 4.05
N ARG A 123 5.96 1.24 4.82
CA ARG A 123 6.69 2.40 4.28
C ARG A 123 8.02 1.96 3.64
N TYR A 124 8.82 1.17 4.36
CA TYR A 124 10.11 0.70 3.87
C TYR A 124 9.97 -0.22 2.65
N TYR A 125 9.01 -1.14 2.68
CA TYR A 125 8.68 -2.06 1.59
C TYR A 125 8.26 -1.32 0.31
N THR A 126 7.39 -0.33 0.45
CA THR A 126 6.94 0.52 -0.67
C THR A 126 8.09 1.36 -1.23
N TRP A 127 8.96 1.89 -0.38
CA TRP A 127 10.18 2.58 -0.82
C TRP A 127 11.16 1.65 -1.53
N ALA A 128 11.37 0.42 -1.04
CA ALA A 128 12.27 -0.54 -1.66
C ALA A 128 11.78 -0.93 -3.06
N PHE A 129 10.48 -1.17 -3.23
CA PHE A 129 9.87 -1.37 -4.54
C PHE A 129 10.12 -0.18 -5.48
N GLU A 130 9.90 1.06 -5.02
CA GLU A 130 10.23 2.26 -5.80
C GLU A 130 11.71 2.27 -6.22
N GLN A 131 12.63 1.92 -5.32
CA GLN A 131 14.05 1.84 -5.64
C GLN A 131 14.36 0.77 -6.67
N MET A 132 13.70 -0.39 -6.61
CA MET A 132 13.84 -1.46 -7.62
C MET A 132 13.37 -0.96 -8.99
N LEU A 133 12.21 -0.32 -9.06
CA LEU A 133 11.70 0.26 -10.31
C LEU A 133 12.69 1.26 -10.91
N ARG A 134 13.23 2.16 -10.08
CA ARG A 134 14.15 3.23 -10.53
C ARG A 134 15.53 2.69 -10.94
N LYS A 135 16.11 1.81 -10.12
CA LYS A 135 17.50 1.33 -10.30
C LYS A 135 17.62 0.19 -11.30
N GLU A 136 16.58 -0.63 -11.44
CA GLU A 136 16.66 -1.85 -12.25
C GLU A 136 15.83 -1.77 -13.53
N CYS A 137 14.79 -0.93 -13.55
CA CYS A 137 13.87 -0.79 -14.67
C CYS A 137 13.76 0.62 -15.24
N GLY A 138 14.65 1.53 -14.81
CA GLY A 138 14.75 2.89 -15.38
C GLY A 138 13.52 3.76 -15.15
N TYR A 139 12.71 3.47 -14.12
CA TYR A 139 11.60 4.33 -13.74
C TYR A 139 12.12 5.72 -13.35
N ARG A 140 11.51 6.78 -13.93
CA ARG A 140 11.97 8.15 -13.72
C ARG A 140 11.18 8.89 -12.65
N GLY A 141 9.94 8.46 -12.40
CA GLY A 141 9.05 9.02 -11.38
C GLY A 141 9.30 8.46 -9.97
N TYR A 142 8.42 8.85 -9.05
CA TYR A 142 8.38 8.34 -7.66
C TYR A 142 7.06 7.62 -7.43
N GLN A 143 6.98 6.80 -6.37
CA GLN A 143 5.84 5.92 -6.15
C GLN A 143 4.51 6.70 -6.17
N PRO A 144 3.60 6.44 -7.12
CA PRO A 144 2.28 7.04 -7.09
C PRO A 144 1.41 6.38 -6.03
N TYR A 145 0.40 7.12 -5.57
CA TYR A 145 -0.63 6.59 -4.67
C TYR A 145 -2.01 6.61 -5.33
N TYR A 146 -2.87 5.68 -4.90
CA TYR A 146 -4.28 5.65 -5.26
C TYR A 146 -5.11 6.32 -4.16
N ASN A 147 -5.58 7.55 -4.39
CA ASN A 147 -6.43 8.24 -3.43
C ASN A 147 -7.83 7.63 -3.45
N TRP A 148 -8.15 6.83 -2.44
CA TRP A 148 -9.43 6.12 -2.36
C TRP A 148 -10.63 7.07 -2.31
N GLY A 149 -10.53 8.18 -1.55
CA GLY A 149 -11.63 9.11 -1.33
C GLY A 149 -12.19 9.73 -2.61
N TYR A 150 -11.33 9.99 -3.62
CA TYR A 150 -11.75 10.49 -4.93
C TYR A 150 -12.67 9.54 -5.69
N TRP A 151 -12.57 8.24 -5.41
CA TRP A 151 -13.18 7.19 -6.21
C TRP A 151 -14.08 6.26 -5.40
N ALA A 152 -14.26 6.51 -4.10
CA ALA A 152 -14.97 5.59 -3.20
C ALA A 152 -16.42 5.34 -3.64
N ASP A 153 -17.10 6.34 -4.23
CA ASP A 153 -18.47 6.21 -4.74
C ASP A 153 -18.55 5.40 -6.05
N ASN A 154 -17.45 5.31 -6.81
CA ASN A 154 -17.39 4.55 -8.07
C ASN A 154 -15.94 4.15 -8.40
N PRO A 155 -15.39 3.12 -7.73
CA PRO A 155 -13.97 2.77 -7.86
C PRO A 155 -13.58 2.36 -9.28
N LYS A 156 -14.51 1.76 -10.03
CA LYS A 156 -14.32 1.35 -11.44
C LYS A 156 -14.20 2.50 -12.43
N ALA A 157 -14.71 3.68 -12.09
CA ALA A 157 -14.55 4.88 -12.91
C ALA A 157 -13.18 5.57 -12.71
N SER A 158 -12.40 5.12 -11.73
CA SER A 158 -11.07 5.66 -11.50
C SER A 158 -10.13 5.39 -12.67
N PRO A 159 -9.30 6.35 -13.10
CA PRO A 159 -8.21 6.10 -14.03
C PRO A 159 -7.18 5.05 -13.54
N PHE A 160 -7.27 4.66 -12.26
CA PHE A 160 -6.50 3.56 -11.70
C PHE A 160 -7.08 2.18 -12.06
N PHE A 161 -8.40 2.07 -12.19
CA PHE A 161 -9.13 0.81 -12.44
C PHE A 161 -10.06 0.83 -13.67
N ASP A 162 -9.98 1.83 -14.53
CA ASP A 162 -10.85 1.98 -15.71
C ASP A 162 -10.56 0.98 -16.85
N GLY A 163 -9.55 0.11 -16.70
CA GLY A 163 -9.16 -0.88 -17.71
C GLY A 163 -8.46 -0.30 -18.94
N SER A 164 -8.18 1.02 -18.96
CA SER A 164 -7.44 1.67 -20.04
C SER A 164 -5.98 1.24 -20.10
N SER A 165 -5.27 1.63 -21.17
CA SER A 165 -3.82 1.38 -21.28
C SER A 165 -2.97 2.09 -20.20
N THR A 166 -3.56 3.05 -19.49
CA THR A 166 -2.90 3.81 -18.41
C THR A 166 -3.47 3.50 -17.03
N SER A 167 -4.15 2.37 -16.88
CA SER A 167 -4.65 1.88 -15.59
C SER A 167 -3.71 0.83 -15.00
N MET A 168 -3.94 0.48 -13.74
CA MET A 168 -3.40 -0.75 -13.16
C MET A 168 -4.26 -1.96 -13.55
N SER A 169 -4.78 -1.97 -14.78
CA SER A 169 -5.85 -2.85 -15.28
C SER A 169 -7.22 -2.64 -14.60
N GLY A 170 -8.26 -3.22 -15.18
CA GLY A 170 -9.64 -3.05 -14.72
C GLY A 170 -10.17 -4.17 -13.83
N ASP A 171 -11.49 -4.33 -13.85
CA ASP A 171 -12.22 -5.39 -13.14
C ASP A 171 -11.98 -6.77 -13.77
N GLY A 172 -12.30 -7.80 -12.99
CA GLY A 172 -12.30 -9.20 -13.44
C GLY A 172 -13.47 -9.51 -14.37
N ALA A 173 -13.38 -10.64 -15.07
CA ALA A 173 -14.51 -11.19 -15.79
C ALA A 173 -15.65 -11.49 -14.80
N TYR A 174 -16.89 -11.15 -15.17
CA TYR A 174 -18.04 -11.41 -14.32
C TYR A 174 -18.23 -12.91 -14.06
N VAL A 175 -18.38 -13.28 -12.80
CA VAL A 175 -18.75 -14.63 -12.37
C VAL A 175 -20.10 -14.59 -11.67
N ALA A 176 -21.09 -15.26 -12.26
CA ALA A 176 -22.46 -15.31 -11.75
C ALA A 176 -22.60 -16.23 -10.53
N ASN A 177 -23.69 -16.05 -9.77
CA ASN A 177 -24.12 -16.92 -8.67
C ASN A 177 -23.09 -17.11 -7.55
N ARG A 178 -22.31 -16.07 -7.26
CA ARG A 178 -21.35 -16.05 -6.15
C ARG A 178 -22.06 -15.71 -4.83
N SER A 179 -21.61 -16.33 -3.75
CA SER A 179 -22.03 -16.00 -2.39
C SER A 179 -21.14 -14.89 -1.81
N SER A 180 -21.63 -14.21 -0.76
CA SER A 180 -20.81 -13.29 0.02
C SER A 180 -19.66 -14.03 0.71
N VAL A 181 -18.61 -13.27 1.03
CA VAL A 181 -17.45 -13.75 1.81
C VAL A 181 -17.46 -13.11 3.20
N CYS A 182 -16.95 -13.84 4.19
CA CYS A 182 -16.94 -13.44 5.60
C CYS A 182 -15.59 -12.84 6.01
N PHE A 183 -15.62 -11.78 6.83
CA PHE A 183 -14.44 -11.15 7.41
C PHE A 183 -14.46 -11.12 8.95
N PRO A 184 -13.29 -11.36 9.59
CA PRO A 184 -12.00 -11.67 8.95
C PRO A 184 -11.88 -13.12 8.44
N SER A 185 -12.75 -14.02 8.91
CA SER A 185 -12.81 -15.41 8.45
C SER A 185 -14.24 -15.94 8.42
N ILE A 186 -14.43 -17.16 7.92
CA ILE A 186 -15.73 -17.86 7.93
C ILE A 186 -16.20 -18.12 9.37
N GLU A 187 -15.29 -18.45 10.27
CA GLU A 187 -15.57 -18.71 11.69
C GLU A 187 -15.94 -17.43 12.45
N MET A 188 -15.39 -16.28 12.03
CA MET A 188 -15.63 -14.98 12.63
C MET A 188 -16.30 -14.04 11.63
N CYS A 189 -17.48 -14.41 11.14
CA CYS A 189 -18.19 -13.67 10.10
C CYS A 189 -18.89 -12.40 10.64
N TYR A 190 -18.12 -11.39 11.03
CA TYR A 190 -18.67 -10.11 11.51
C TYR A 190 -19.13 -9.20 10.36
N ILE A 191 -18.47 -9.30 9.21
CA ILE A 191 -18.80 -8.53 8.01
C ILE A 191 -19.01 -9.50 6.85
N GLN A 192 -20.13 -9.35 6.14
CA GLN A 192 -20.42 -10.06 4.90
C GLN A 192 -20.16 -9.13 3.72
N LEU A 193 -19.08 -9.40 2.98
CA LEU A 193 -18.75 -8.67 1.76
C LEU A 193 -19.47 -9.31 0.58
N GLN A 194 -20.35 -8.55 -0.05
CA GLN A 194 -21.10 -8.99 -1.23
C GLN A 194 -20.19 -9.03 -2.46
N PRO A 195 -20.41 -9.98 -3.39
CA PRO A 195 -19.69 -10.01 -4.66
C PRO A 195 -19.89 -8.71 -5.45
N GLY A 196 -18.82 -8.23 -6.06
CA GLY A 196 -18.86 -7.15 -7.03
C GLY A 196 -19.30 -7.62 -8.41
N SER A 197 -18.94 -6.85 -9.43
CA SER A 197 -19.25 -7.15 -10.84
C SER A 197 -18.17 -7.96 -11.56
N GLY A 198 -17.11 -8.36 -10.87
CA GLY A 198 -16.01 -9.13 -11.43
C GLY A 198 -16.03 -10.57 -10.93
N GLY A 199 -14.89 -11.00 -10.38
CA GLY A 199 -14.66 -12.31 -9.76
C GLY A 199 -13.68 -13.21 -10.53
N GLY A 200 -13.56 -13.04 -11.84
CA GLY A 200 -12.65 -13.78 -12.71
C GLY A 200 -11.37 -13.02 -13.05
N CYS A 201 -10.60 -13.56 -14.01
CA CYS A 201 -9.39 -12.91 -14.51
C CYS A 201 -9.66 -11.49 -14.99
N VAL A 202 -8.74 -10.57 -14.73
CA VAL A 202 -8.74 -9.22 -15.27
C VAL A 202 -8.91 -9.25 -16.80
N THR A 203 -9.84 -8.44 -17.31
CA THR A 203 -10.25 -8.51 -18.73
C THR A 203 -9.51 -7.52 -19.65
N SER A 204 -8.96 -6.45 -19.10
CA SER A 204 -8.40 -5.34 -19.88
C SER A 204 -7.26 -4.62 -19.15
N GLY A 205 -6.57 -3.75 -19.88
CA GLY A 205 -5.44 -2.97 -19.40
C GLY A 205 -4.08 -3.71 -19.41
N PRO A 206 -3.01 -3.05 -18.92
CA PRO A 206 -1.63 -3.49 -19.14
C PRO A 206 -1.22 -4.78 -18.40
N PHE A 207 -1.99 -5.17 -17.38
CA PHE A 207 -1.76 -6.31 -16.50
C PHE A 207 -2.76 -7.44 -16.73
N LYS A 208 -3.53 -7.44 -17.83
CA LYS A 208 -4.47 -8.53 -18.16
C LYS A 208 -3.78 -9.92 -18.25
N ASP A 209 -2.52 -9.93 -18.72
CA ASP A 209 -1.69 -11.14 -18.86
C ASP A 209 -0.71 -11.31 -17.69
N TRP A 210 -0.94 -10.56 -16.58
CA TRP A 210 -0.13 -10.69 -15.37
C TRP A 210 -0.31 -12.08 -14.76
N LYS A 211 0.81 -12.69 -14.39
CA LYS A 211 0.86 -14.02 -13.81
C LYS A 211 1.17 -13.91 -12.32
N ILE A 212 0.23 -14.36 -11.50
CA ILE A 212 0.48 -14.64 -10.10
C ILE A 212 1.14 -16.02 -10.02
N ASN A 213 2.34 -16.11 -9.44
CA ASN A 213 3.13 -17.35 -9.43
C ASN A 213 3.10 -18.12 -8.10
N MET A 214 2.64 -17.50 -7.01
CA MET A 214 2.64 -18.04 -5.64
C MET A 214 1.29 -17.81 -4.96
N GLY A 215 1.15 -18.26 -3.72
CA GLY A 215 -0.15 -18.35 -3.05
C GLY A 215 -1.12 -19.29 -3.80
N PRO A 216 -2.42 -19.25 -3.49
CA PRO A 216 -3.04 -18.48 -2.41
C PRO A 216 -2.70 -19.06 -1.03
N LEU A 217 -2.88 -18.25 0.02
CA LEU A 217 -2.69 -18.63 1.43
C LEU A 217 -3.87 -18.21 2.31
N ALA A 218 -4.41 -17.02 2.06
CA ALA A 218 -5.52 -16.47 2.83
C ALA A 218 -6.51 -15.69 1.94
N ALA A 219 -6.67 -16.11 0.68
CA ALA A 219 -7.60 -15.48 -0.25
C ALA A 219 -9.07 -15.69 0.20
N VAL A 220 -9.78 -14.59 0.40
CA VAL A 220 -11.23 -14.58 0.68
C VAL A 220 -12.01 -14.14 -0.55
N SER A 221 -11.91 -14.94 -1.62
CA SER A 221 -12.60 -14.72 -2.89
C SER A 221 -13.50 -15.88 -3.28
N GLN A 222 -14.53 -15.58 -4.08
CA GLN A 222 -15.36 -16.56 -4.74
C GLN A 222 -15.30 -16.36 -6.27
N PRO A 223 -15.07 -17.42 -7.07
CA PRO A 223 -14.66 -18.75 -6.64
C PRO A 223 -13.27 -18.73 -5.97
N PRO A 224 -12.96 -19.68 -5.07
CA PRO A 224 -11.64 -19.74 -4.47
C PRO A 224 -10.58 -20.08 -5.53
N PRO A 225 -9.39 -19.44 -5.50
CA PRO A 225 -8.29 -19.78 -6.39
C PRO A 225 -7.81 -21.20 -6.14
N LYS A 226 -7.17 -21.79 -7.17
CA LYS A 226 -6.56 -23.12 -7.07
C LYS A 226 -5.54 -23.13 -5.91
N PRO A 227 -5.63 -24.07 -4.95
CA PRO A 227 -4.68 -24.17 -3.85
C PRO A 227 -3.23 -24.31 -4.35
N ASN A 228 -2.30 -23.74 -3.59
CA ASN A 228 -0.87 -23.90 -3.88
C ASN A 228 -0.45 -25.37 -3.66
N PRO A 229 0.43 -25.94 -4.51
CA PRO A 229 0.98 -27.28 -4.28
C PRO A 229 1.83 -27.40 -3.01
N GLN A 230 2.29 -26.28 -2.43
CA GLN A 230 3.05 -26.24 -1.18
C GLN A 230 2.23 -25.52 -0.09
N PRO A 231 2.15 -26.06 1.15
CA PRO A 231 1.37 -25.46 2.24
C PRO A 231 1.83 -24.07 2.67
N ASP A 232 3.11 -23.75 2.46
CA ASP A 232 3.68 -22.43 2.74
C ASP A 232 3.35 -21.38 1.66
N GLY A 233 2.66 -21.78 0.59
CA GLY A 233 2.26 -20.92 -0.53
C GLY A 233 3.43 -20.48 -1.43
N LEU A 234 4.65 -20.97 -1.22
CA LEU A 234 5.84 -20.60 -1.98
C LEU A 234 6.08 -21.51 -3.21
N GLY A 235 5.24 -22.52 -3.40
CA GLY A 235 5.24 -23.39 -4.57
C GLY A 235 4.80 -22.68 -5.84
N TYR A 236 5.28 -23.16 -7.00
CA TYR A 236 4.91 -22.58 -8.30
C TYR A 236 3.45 -22.90 -8.66
N ASN A 237 2.61 -21.87 -8.64
CA ASN A 237 1.16 -21.95 -8.89
C ASN A 237 0.69 -20.83 -9.85
N PRO A 238 1.15 -20.85 -11.12
CA PRO A 238 0.87 -19.79 -12.08
C PRO A 238 -0.62 -19.71 -12.44
N ARG A 239 -1.20 -18.52 -12.31
CA ARG A 239 -2.58 -18.20 -12.70
C ARG A 239 -2.74 -16.72 -13.03
N CYS A 240 -3.87 -16.36 -13.61
CA CYS A 240 -4.18 -14.97 -13.92
C CYS A 240 -4.39 -14.14 -12.65
N LEU A 241 -4.14 -12.83 -12.74
CA LEU A 241 -4.68 -11.86 -11.80
C LEU A 241 -6.21 -11.82 -11.91
N SER A 242 -6.94 -12.00 -10.81
CA SER A 242 -8.40 -11.81 -10.75
C SER A 242 -8.76 -10.64 -9.85
N ARG A 243 -9.86 -9.97 -10.16
CA ARG A 243 -10.37 -8.85 -9.37
C ARG A 243 -11.88 -8.89 -9.27
N ASP A 244 -12.37 -8.30 -8.20
CA ASP A 244 -13.80 -8.12 -7.97
C ASP A 244 -14.02 -6.77 -7.33
N ILE A 245 -13.99 -5.72 -8.15
CA ILE A 245 -13.91 -4.35 -7.63
C ILE A 245 -15.16 -4.03 -6.81
N SER A 246 -14.97 -3.82 -5.50
CA SER A 246 -16.05 -3.76 -4.53
C SER A 246 -16.38 -2.33 -4.11
N LEU A 247 -17.59 -1.88 -4.45
CA LEU A 247 -18.15 -0.62 -3.93
C LEU A 247 -18.40 -0.69 -2.41
N GLN A 248 -18.82 -1.85 -1.90
CA GLN A 248 -19.06 -2.03 -0.48
C GLN A 248 -17.77 -1.85 0.33
N SER A 249 -16.65 -2.40 -0.15
CA SER A 249 -15.36 -2.23 0.51
C SER A 249 -14.82 -0.82 0.37
N ALA A 250 -15.02 -0.18 -0.79
CA ALA A 250 -14.61 1.20 -1.03
C ALA A 250 -15.25 2.21 -0.05
N ASN A 251 -16.44 1.90 0.50
CA ASN A 251 -17.08 2.71 1.54
C ASN A 251 -16.25 2.89 2.81
N GLU A 252 -15.33 1.98 3.10
CA GLU A 252 -14.43 2.06 4.27
C GLU A 252 -13.26 3.03 4.03
N THR A 253 -13.15 3.55 2.80
CA THR A 253 -12.05 4.40 2.33
C THR A 253 -12.53 5.77 1.82
N ARG A 254 -13.79 6.13 2.09
CA ARG A 254 -14.32 7.47 1.79
C ARG A 254 -13.55 8.55 2.56
N ASP A 255 -13.59 9.76 2.02
CA ASP A 255 -12.95 10.94 2.62
C ASP A 255 -13.33 11.16 4.09
N ASP A 256 -14.63 11.14 4.40
CA ASP A 256 -15.15 11.38 5.74
C ASP A 256 -14.62 10.36 6.76
N VAL A 257 -14.50 9.09 6.33
CA VAL A 257 -14.00 7.99 7.15
C VAL A 257 -12.49 8.16 7.42
N VAL A 258 -11.71 8.42 6.37
CA VAL A 258 -10.25 8.55 6.50
C VAL A 258 -9.85 9.85 7.20
N ALA A 259 -10.57 10.95 6.96
CA ALA A 259 -10.35 12.21 7.65
C ALA A 259 -10.68 12.09 9.16
N ALA A 260 -11.78 11.42 9.50
CA ALA A 260 -12.12 11.12 10.89
C ALA A 260 -11.02 10.26 11.56
N LEU A 261 -10.51 9.23 10.88
CA LEU A 261 -9.37 8.45 11.37
C LEU A 261 -8.16 9.34 11.72
N ILE A 262 -7.75 10.23 10.81
CA ILE A 262 -6.60 11.13 11.01
C ILE A 262 -6.82 12.13 12.15
N ARG A 263 -8.03 12.70 12.21
CA ARG A 263 -8.39 13.77 13.13
C ARG A 263 -8.66 13.25 14.54
N ASP A 264 -9.40 12.16 14.68
CA ASP A 264 -10.02 11.80 15.96
C ASP A 264 -9.12 10.85 16.78
N HIS A 265 -8.19 10.14 16.15
CA HIS A 265 -7.23 9.27 16.84
C HIS A 265 -5.91 10.01 17.11
N LYS A 266 -5.60 10.26 18.39
CA LYS A 266 -4.47 11.12 18.77
C LYS A 266 -3.18 10.37 19.10
N ASP A 267 -3.29 9.11 19.48
CA ASP A 267 -2.21 8.17 19.74
C ASP A 267 -2.12 7.10 18.63
N ILE A 268 -0.95 6.47 18.52
CA ILE A 268 -0.67 5.50 17.44
C ILE A 268 -1.44 4.19 17.59
N GLU A 269 -1.77 3.79 18.83
CA GLU A 269 -2.45 2.52 19.12
C GLU A 269 -3.91 2.57 18.64
N SER A 270 -4.62 3.64 18.98
CA SER A 270 -6.00 3.82 18.51
C SER A 270 -6.05 4.06 17.00
N PHE A 271 -5.09 4.81 16.45
CA PHE A 271 -4.98 5.03 15.00
C PHE A 271 -4.79 3.72 14.23
N GLN A 272 -3.79 2.90 14.60
CA GLN A 272 -3.53 1.64 13.88
C GLN A 272 -4.68 0.63 14.03
N THR A 273 -5.34 0.61 15.20
CA THR A 273 -6.46 -0.29 15.47
C THR A 273 -7.64 0.01 14.54
N VAL A 274 -8.06 1.28 14.47
CA VAL A 274 -9.17 1.67 13.58
C VAL A 274 -8.76 1.57 12.11
N PHE A 275 -7.51 1.88 11.79
CA PHE A 275 -7.02 1.81 10.42
C PHE A 275 -6.96 0.38 9.87
N GLY A 276 -6.52 -0.56 10.72
CA GLY A 276 -6.41 -1.99 10.42
C GLY A 276 -7.74 -2.76 10.50
N GLY A 277 -8.76 -2.19 11.15
CA GLY A 277 -10.12 -2.73 11.22
C GLY A 277 -10.53 -3.18 12.61
N GLU A 278 -11.75 -2.81 13.00
CA GLU A 278 -12.40 -3.28 14.22
C GLU A 278 -13.52 -4.25 13.85
N PHE A 279 -13.14 -5.43 13.36
CA PHE A 279 -14.09 -6.35 12.73
C PHE A 279 -15.26 -6.73 13.62
N ALA A 280 -15.04 -6.94 14.92
CA ALA A 280 -16.11 -7.24 15.89
C ALA A 280 -17.17 -6.12 16.00
N LYS A 281 -16.85 -4.90 15.57
CA LYS A 281 -17.76 -3.75 15.47
C LYS A 281 -18.36 -3.58 14.07
N GLY A 282 -18.12 -4.53 13.17
CA GLY A 282 -18.54 -4.47 11.77
C GLY A 282 -17.78 -3.41 10.95
N LYS A 283 -16.55 -3.06 11.36
CA LYS A 283 -15.71 -2.06 10.67
C LYS A 283 -14.49 -2.74 10.06
N MET A 284 -14.33 -2.61 8.74
CA MET A 284 -13.21 -3.22 8.03
C MET A 284 -11.94 -2.35 8.15
N GLY A 285 -12.09 -1.04 8.27
CA GLY A 285 -10.96 -0.11 8.33
C GLY A 285 -10.38 0.16 6.94
N ALA A 286 -9.76 1.33 6.77
CA ALA A 286 -9.34 1.78 5.44
C ALA A 286 -8.18 0.95 4.83
N HIS A 287 -7.33 0.31 5.64
CA HIS A 287 -6.30 -0.60 5.12
C HIS A 287 -6.94 -1.83 4.47
N VAL A 288 -7.75 -2.58 5.23
CA VAL A 288 -8.38 -3.82 4.74
C VAL A 288 -9.46 -3.50 3.70
N GLY A 289 -10.15 -2.36 3.83
CA GLY A 289 -11.09 -1.86 2.84
C GLY A 289 -10.43 -1.50 1.51
N GLY A 290 -9.22 -0.94 1.53
CA GLY A 290 -8.47 -0.66 0.30
C GLY A 290 -8.06 -1.93 -0.44
N HIS A 291 -7.58 -2.96 0.27
CA HIS A 291 -7.30 -4.29 -0.31
C HIS A 291 -8.56 -4.92 -0.91
N ASN A 292 -9.68 -4.90 -0.18
CA ASN A 292 -10.90 -5.56 -0.62
C ASN A 292 -11.76 -4.73 -1.58
N THR A 293 -11.40 -3.46 -1.82
CA THR A 293 -11.84 -2.71 -2.99
C THR A 293 -11.29 -3.30 -4.27
N ILE A 294 -10.06 -3.85 -4.24
CA ILE A 294 -9.45 -4.58 -5.36
C ILE A 294 -10.09 -5.97 -5.47
N GLY A 295 -10.16 -6.67 -4.33
CA GLY A 295 -10.76 -7.99 -4.21
C GLY A 295 -10.03 -9.05 -5.05
N GLY A 296 -10.72 -10.16 -5.32
CA GLY A 296 -10.17 -11.25 -6.13
C GLY A 296 -8.86 -11.84 -5.59
N ASP A 297 -8.09 -12.44 -6.48
CA ASP A 297 -6.77 -13.03 -6.21
C ASP A 297 -5.71 -12.22 -6.97
N ALA A 298 -4.80 -11.51 -6.28
CA ALA A 298 -4.47 -11.65 -4.85
C ALA A 298 -5.02 -10.54 -3.93
N GLY A 299 -5.81 -9.58 -4.41
CA GLY A 299 -6.21 -8.41 -3.60
C GLY A 299 -6.93 -8.75 -2.29
N SER A 300 -7.66 -9.86 -2.23
CA SER A 300 -8.29 -10.35 -0.99
C SER A 300 -7.41 -11.29 -0.15
N ASP A 301 -6.22 -11.68 -0.63
CA ASP A 301 -5.32 -12.57 0.09
C ASP A 301 -4.43 -11.80 1.05
N PHE A 302 -4.72 -11.87 2.34
CA PHE A 302 -3.98 -11.16 3.39
C PHE A 302 -2.45 -11.39 3.31
N ILE A 303 -2.01 -12.58 2.91
CA ILE A 303 -0.60 -12.98 2.92
C ILE A 303 0.06 -12.76 1.55
N ASN A 304 -0.68 -13.01 0.47
CA ASN A 304 -0.18 -12.93 -0.92
C ASN A 304 -0.59 -11.63 -1.66
N SER A 305 -1.22 -10.66 -0.98
CA SER A 305 -1.74 -9.43 -1.61
C SER A 305 -0.76 -8.64 -2.50
N PRO A 306 0.57 -8.59 -2.23
CA PRO A 306 1.50 -7.93 -3.15
C PRO A 306 1.60 -8.58 -4.52
N ALA A 307 1.04 -9.79 -4.73
CA ALA A 307 1.00 -10.38 -6.07
C ALA A 307 0.07 -9.62 -7.04
N ASP A 308 -0.82 -8.75 -6.54
CA ASP A 308 -1.48 -7.73 -7.35
C ASP A 308 -0.64 -6.44 -7.38
N PRO A 309 -0.24 -5.93 -8.57
CA PRO A 309 0.53 -4.69 -8.69
C PRO A 309 -0.18 -3.43 -8.19
N ALA A 310 -1.49 -3.47 -7.94
CA ALA A 310 -2.24 -2.42 -7.26
C ALA A 310 -1.88 -2.27 -5.76
N PHE A 311 -1.22 -3.26 -5.15
CA PHE A 311 -0.76 -3.23 -3.76
C PHE A 311 0.09 -1.99 -3.46
N PHE A 312 1.08 -1.68 -4.30
CA PHE A 312 2.06 -0.63 -4.00
C PHE A 312 1.45 0.79 -4.06
N PRO A 313 0.59 1.14 -5.03
CA PRO A 313 -0.14 2.40 -4.96
C PRO A 313 -1.19 2.47 -3.84
N HIS A 314 -1.78 1.34 -3.42
CA HIS A 314 -2.61 1.29 -2.22
C HIS A 314 -1.76 1.58 -0.96
N HIS A 315 -0.63 0.91 -0.78
CA HIS A 315 0.26 1.13 0.36
C HIS A 315 0.98 2.48 0.35
N ALA A 316 1.16 3.09 -0.82
CA ALA A 316 1.59 4.48 -0.90
C ALA A 316 0.53 5.45 -0.35
N MET A 317 -0.77 5.12 -0.47
CA MET A 317 -1.85 5.88 0.17
C MET A 317 -1.96 5.54 1.67
N VAL A 318 -1.71 4.30 2.08
CA VAL A 318 -1.56 3.93 3.51
C VAL A 318 -0.47 4.78 4.16
N ASP A 319 0.69 4.86 3.53
CA ASP A 319 1.81 5.67 4.00
C ASP A 319 1.48 7.17 3.96
N ARG A 320 0.72 7.66 2.97
CA ARG A 320 0.24 9.05 2.94
C ARG A 320 -0.65 9.38 4.14
N VAL A 321 -1.60 8.50 4.49
CA VAL A 321 -2.50 8.69 5.63
C VAL A 321 -1.70 8.70 6.94
N TYR A 322 -0.75 7.78 7.10
CA TYR A 322 0.16 7.77 8.25
C TYR A 322 1.05 9.02 8.31
N TRP A 323 1.68 9.40 7.19
CA TRP A 323 2.48 10.62 7.07
C TRP A 323 1.66 11.85 7.46
N THR A 324 0.42 11.98 6.98
CA THR A 324 -0.46 13.10 7.34
C THR A 324 -0.71 13.11 8.85
N TRP A 325 -1.08 11.95 9.42
CA TRP A 325 -1.30 11.83 10.86
C TRP A 325 -0.06 12.23 11.67
N GLN A 326 1.14 11.75 11.31
CA GLN A 326 2.38 12.11 12.00
C GLN A 326 2.63 13.62 11.96
N ASN A 327 2.47 14.23 10.78
CA ASN A 327 2.85 15.63 10.56
C ASN A 327 1.88 16.65 11.19
N LEU A 328 0.67 16.24 11.58
CA LEU A 328 -0.25 17.11 12.31
C LEU A 328 0.21 17.42 13.74
N ASP A 329 1.06 16.60 14.36
CA ASP A 329 1.65 16.85 15.68
C ASP A 329 3.01 16.14 15.84
N LEU A 330 4.02 16.60 15.09
CA LEU A 330 5.37 16.00 15.05
C LEU A 330 6.00 15.84 16.44
N ALA A 331 5.76 16.77 17.36
CA ALA A 331 6.33 16.72 18.70
C ALA A 331 5.90 15.48 19.49
N LYS A 332 4.69 14.97 19.24
CA LYS A 332 4.16 13.77 19.92
C LYS A 332 4.15 12.52 19.04
N ARG A 333 4.02 12.70 17.72
CA ARG A 333 3.72 11.61 16.78
C ARG A 333 4.91 11.13 15.97
N LYS A 334 6.01 11.91 15.88
CA LYS A 334 7.20 11.54 15.10
C LYS A 334 7.72 10.17 15.49
N ASP A 335 7.85 9.90 16.78
CA ASP A 335 8.44 8.67 17.33
C ASP A 335 7.40 7.79 18.05
N ALA A 336 6.10 8.01 17.79
CA ALA A 336 5.04 7.25 18.44
C ALA A 336 5.01 5.81 17.91
N ILE A 337 5.08 4.84 18.84
CA ILE A 337 5.05 3.40 18.56
C ILE A 337 4.18 2.68 19.59
N ALA A 338 3.38 1.70 19.15
CA ALA A 338 2.59 0.83 20.03
C ALA A 338 2.33 -0.51 19.36
N GLY A 339 2.08 -1.55 20.16
CA GLY A 339 1.89 -2.92 19.69
C GLY A 339 3.07 -3.85 20.00
N GLY A 340 2.89 -5.13 19.69
CA GLY A 340 3.91 -6.17 19.84
C GLY A 340 4.80 -6.34 18.61
N VAL A 341 5.81 -7.19 18.72
CA VAL A 341 6.70 -7.60 17.61
C VAL A 341 6.16 -8.79 16.81
N SER A 342 5.19 -9.52 17.34
CA SER A 342 4.42 -10.55 16.65
C SER A 342 2.92 -10.21 16.71
N GLY A 343 2.12 -10.79 15.81
CA GLY A 343 0.78 -10.32 15.43
C GLY A 343 -0.26 -10.11 16.54
N VAL A 344 -1.47 -9.73 16.13
CA VAL A 344 -2.58 -9.31 17.00
C VAL A 344 -2.80 -10.25 18.20
N GLY A 345 -2.66 -9.73 19.41
CA GLY A 345 -3.10 -10.40 20.64
C GLY A 345 -2.07 -11.32 21.30
N ASP A 346 -0.81 -11.31 20.88
CA ASP A 346 0.21 -12.24 21.37
C ASP A 346 0.70 -11.95 22.81
N GLY A 347 0.37 -10.80 23.40
CA GLY A 347 0.89 -10.39 24.72
C GLY A 347 2.43 -10.39 24.79
N GLY A 348 3.08 -10.36 23.63
CA GLY A 348 4.51 -10.54 23.46
C GLY A 348 5.32 -9.28 23.80
N ALA A 349 6.61 -9.30 23.44
CA ALA A 349 7.47 -8.14 23.62
C ALA A 349 6.89 -6.93 22.84
N ARG A 350 6.83 -5.77 23.49
CA ARG A 350 6.45 -4.52 22.84
C ARG A 350 7.52 -4.13 21.84
N GLY A 351 7.09 -3.67 20.67
CA GLY A 351 8.02 -3.15 19.69
C GLY A 351 8.68 -1.86 20.17
N THR A 352 9.93 -1.65 19.74
CA THR A 352 10.75 -0.49 20.08
C THR A 352 11.29 0.19 18.83
N LEU A 353 11.71 1.45 18.95
CA LEU A 353 12.32 2.18 17.83
C LEU A 353 13.62 1.52 17.33
N ASP A 354 14.28 0.72 18.17
CA ASP A 354 15.56 0.09 17.84
C ASP A 354 15.39 -1.30 17.20
N ASP A 355 14.14 -1.78 17.07
CA ASP A 355 13.83 -3.03 16.38
C ASP A 355 14.19 -2.92 14.90
N VAL A 356 14.73 -4.01 14.36
CA VAL A 356 15.20 -4.09 12.98
C VAL A 356 14.05 -4.35 12.02
N LEU A 357 13.99 -3.55 10.96
CA LEU A 357 13.19 -3.79 9.77
C LEU A 357 14.06 -4.46 8.69
N THR A 358 13.64 -5.63 8.24
CA THR A 358 14.29 -6.36 7.15
C THR A 358 13.29 -6.74 6.07
N LEU A 359 13.71 -6.67 4.80
CA LEU A 359 12.95 -7.18 3.66
C LEU A 359 13.54 -8.50 3.14
N GLY A 360 14.30 -9.20 3.98
CA GLY A 360 15.03 -10.40 3.60
C GLY A 360 16.25 -10.09 2.72
N GLU A 361 16.93 -11.15 2.29
CA GLU A 361 18.22 -11.04 1.58
C GLU A 361 18.07 -10.66 0.10
N TYR A 362 16.93 -10.97 -0.52
CA TYR A 362 16.81 -11.02 -1.99
C TYR A 362 16.17 -9.76 -2.61
N VAL A 363 15.51 -8.92 -1.82
CA VAL A 363 14.95 -7.63 -2.31
C VAL A 363 16.08 -6.66 -2.70
N GLY A 364 17.24 -6.75 -2.02
CA GLY A 364 18.43 -5.97 -2.37
C GLY A 364 18.53 -4.61 -1.70
N VAL A 365 17.95 -4.46 -0.51
CA VAL A 365 18.10 -3.29 0.37
C VAL A 365 18.60 -3.73 1.75
N GLY A 366 19.30 -2.85 2.47
CA GLY A 366 19.89 -3.16 3.78
C GLY A 366 18.85 -3.25 4.91
N ASN A 367 19.25 -3.73 6.07
CA ASN A 367 18.42 -3.62 7.26
C ASN A 367 18.46 -2.18 7.80
N ILE A 368 17.32 -1.71 8.30
CA ILE A 368 17.20 -0.42 9.01
C ILE A 368 16.49 -0.64 10.34
N THR A 369 16.43 0.37 11.20
CA THR A 369 15.60 0.31 12.43
C THR A 369 14.23 0.93 12.19
N ILE A 370 13.27 0.68 13.10
CA ILE A 370 12.00 1.42 13.11
C ILE A 370 12.26 2.93 13.20
N ARG A 371 13.24 3.35 14.00
CA ARG A 371 13.68 4.75 14.13
C ARG A 371 14.04 5.38 12.80
N ASP A 372 14.79 4.67 11.96
CA ASP A 372 15.18 5.14 10.62
C ASP A 372 13.96 5.31 9.70
N ALA A 373 12.89 4.56 9.95
CA ALA A 373 11.69 4.57 9.14
C ALA A 373 10.60 5.55 9.62
N MET A 374 10.77 6.19 10.78
CA MET A 374 9.74 7.07 11.37
C MET A 374 9.49 8.35 10.56
N SER A 375 10.43 8.79 9.71
CA SER A 375 10.30 10.04 8.94
C SER A 375 10.57 9.82 7.46
N THR A 376 9.69 10.31 6.59
CA THR A 376 9.85 10.23 5.11
C THR A 376 10.98 11.12 4.56
N ILE A 377 11.60 11.92 5.42
CA ILE A 377 12.81 12.73 5.13
C ILE A 377 13.98 12.37 6.05
N GLY A 378 13.93 11.18 6.66
CA GLY A 378 14.98 10.60 7.49
C GLY A 378 15.37 9.21 7.02
N GLY A 379 16.42 8.65 7.62
CA GLY A 379 16.95 7.34 7.25
C GLY A 379 17.28 7.27 5.74
N PRO A 380 16.78 6.25 5.02
CA PRO A 380 16.98 6.11 3.57
C PRO A 380 15.98 6.93 2.73
N PHE A 381 15.05 7.65 3.36
CA PHE A 381 13.94 8.31 2.69
C PHE A 381 14.22 9.79 2.39
N CYS A 382 13.66 10.27 1.28
CA CYS A 382 13.60 11.69 0.98
C CYS A 382 12.40 12.03 0.09
N TYR A 383 11.20 11.96 0.67
CA TYR A 383 9.97 12.28 -0.04
C TYR A 383 8.90 12.90 0.87
N VAL A 384 7.95 13.58 0.24
CA VAL A 384 6.70 14.07 0.82
C VAL A 384 5.53 13.67 -0.08
N TYR A 385 4.31 13.90 0.39
CA TYR A 385 3.10 13.72 -0.38
C TYR A 385 2.52 15.04 -0.85
N ALA A 386 2.00 15.03 -2.07
CA ALA A 386 1.11 16.06 -2.61
C ALA A 386 -0.37 15.76 -2.33
#